data_AF-A0A4Q6DWQ1-F1
#
_entry.id   AF-A0A4Q6DWQ1-F1
#
_cell.length_a   1.000
_cell.length_b   1.000
_cell.length_c   1.000
_cell.angle_alpha   90.00
_cell.angle_beta   90.00
_cell.angle_gamma   90.00
#
_symmetry.space_group_name_H-M   'P 1'
#
loop_
_entity.id
_entity.type
_entity.pdbx_description
1 polymer ?
#
loop_
_entity_poly.entity_id
_entity_poly.type
_entity_poly.pdbx_seq_one_letter_code
_entity_poly.pdbx_strand_id
1 'polypeptide(L)'
;MICVGASAAINDETLAGSFSNYGKKNVDVFAPGVKVTSLGMDVELNTADGTSFSSPIVAGVAALVLEYYPNLSAKQLKQVILQSATPVTTEVIIPGGKNKVAFNTLSKTGGIVNAYKALQIAATLKGERK
;
A
#
# COMPACT_ATOMS: atom_id res chain seq x y z
N MET A 1 1.38 -12.91 4.30
CA MET A 1 1.88 -11.60 4.80
C MET A 1 2.10 -10.66 3.62
N ILE A 2 1.70 -9.40 3.76
CA ILE A 2 1.99 -8.29 2.84
C ILE A 2 2.68 -7.21 3.67
N CYS A 3 3.90 -6.83 3.30
CA CYS A 3 4.64 -5.77 4.01
C CYS A 3 4.37 -4.41 3.35
N VAL A 4 3.91 -3.44 4.14
CA VAL A 4 3.38 -2.16 3.63
C VAL A 4 4.25 -0.98 4.07
N GLY A 5 4.70 -0.18 3.09
CA GLY A 5 5.34 1.12 3.33
C GLY A 5 4.32 2.26 3.36
N ALA A 6 4.69 3.41 3.93
CA ALA A 6 3.83 4.59 4.05
C ALA A 6 4.12 5.62 2.96
N SER A 7 3.09 6.03 2.23
CA SER A 7 3.15 7.12 1.27
C SER A 7 2.38 8.36 1.74
N ALA A 8 2.82 9.53 1.30
CA ALA A 8 2.08 10.78 1.40
C ALA A 8 1.04 10.91 0.28
N ALA A 9 0.18 11.92 0.41
CA ALA A 9 -0.85 12.22 -0.58
C ALA A 9 -0.31 12.95 -1.82
N ILE A 10 0.77 13.74 -1.64
CA ILE A 10 1.35 14.55 -2.71
C ILE A 10 2.45 13.73 -3.40
N ASN A 11 2.40 13.68 -4.73
CA ASN A 11 3.41 13.01 -5.55
C ASN A 11 4.61 13.94 -5.81
N ASP A 12 5.40 14.16 -4.77
CA ASP A 12 6.65 14.94 -4.81
C ASP A 12 7.79 14.19 -4.11
N GLU A 13 8.88 14.89 -3.79
CA GLU A 13 10.04 14.29 -3.12
C GLU A 13 9.75 13.72 -1.72
N THR A 14 8.63 14.11 -1.10
CA THR A 14 8.15 13.66 0.22
C THR A 14 7.15 12.51 0.14
N LEU A 15 6.87 12.01 -1.08
CA LEU A 15 5.90 10.93 -1.29
C LEU A 15 6.21 9.68 -0.44
N ALA A 16 7.49 9.31 -0.25
CA ALA A 16 7.85 8.27 0.69
C ALA A 16 7.94 8.87 2.10
N GLY A 17 7.12 8.38 3.04
CA GLY A 17 7.16 8.86 4.42
C GLY A 17 8.55 8.70 5.02
N SER A 18 9.09 9.76 5.63
CA SER A 18 10.47 9.78 6.15
C SER A 18 10.76 8.71 7.20
N PHE A 19 9.73 8.25 7.91
CA PHE A 19 9.75 7.18 8.91
C PHE A 19 9.51 5.77 8.33
N SER A 20 9.13 5.67 7.05
CA SER A 20 8.71 4.39 6.45
C SER A 20 9.90 3.46 6.27
N ASN A 21 9.67 2.16 6.49
CA ASN A 21 10.56 1.14 5.95
C ASN A 21 10.46 1.10 4.42
N TYR A 22 11.53 0.63 3.76
CA TYR A 22 11.61 0.48 2.31
C TYR A 22 12.54 -0.68 1.93
N GLY A 23 12.50 -1.07 0.66
CA GLY A 23 13.45 -1.99 0.03
C GLY A 23 12.76 -3.06 -0.83
N LYS A 24 13.35 -3.34 -2.00
CA LYS A 24 12.88 -4.34 -2.98
C LYS A 24 12.67 -5.75 -2.43
N LYS A 25 13.28 -6.11 -1.30
CA LYS A 25 13.16 -7.43 -0.68
C LYS A 25 12.09 -7.48 0.41
N ASN A 26 11.95 -6.40 1.18
CA ASN A 26 11.26 -6.41 2.46
C ASN A 26 9.91 -5.67 2.43
N VAL A 27 9.73 -4.71 1.52
CA VAL A 27 8.46 -3.98 1.35
C VAL A 27 7.80 -4.42 0.05
N ASP A 28 6.55 -4.89 0.16
CA ASP A 28 5.81 -5.40 -0.98
C ASP A 28 5.14 -4.24 -1.74
N VAL A 29 4.45 -3.33 -1.05
CA VAL A 29 3.66 -2.22 -1.63
C VAL A 29 3.62 -1.02 -0.69
N PHE A 30 3.37 0.18 -1.20
CA PHE A 30 3.09 1.35 -0.37
C PHE A 30 1.59 1.63 -0.28
N ALA A 31 1.15 2.28 0.79
CA ALA A 31 -0.21 2.81 0.92
C ALA A 31 -0.19 4.12 1.71
N PRO A 32 -1.23 4.95 1.62
CA PRO A 32 -1.31 6.19 2.39
C PRO A 32 -1.03 5.95 3.87
N GLY A 33 -0.13 6.74 4.45
CA GLY A 33 0.29 6.59 5.85
C GLY A 33 0.90 7.84 6.46
N VAL A 34 1.01 8.92 5.69
CA VAL A 34 1.47 10.24 6.15
C VAL A 34 0.25 11.14 6.23
N LYS A 35 0.09 11.87 7.34
CA LYS A 35 -1.01 12.76 7.66
C LYS A 35 -2.38 12.09 7.48
N VAL A 36 -2.53 10.89 8.04
CA VAL A 36 -3.80 10.17 8.03
C VAL A 36 -4.66 10.65 9.20
N THR A 37 -5.85 11.16 8.90
CA THR A 37 -6.85 11.52 9.92
C THR A 37 -7.68 10.30 10.29
N SER A 38 -7.76 9.99 11.59
CA SER A 38 -8.57 8.91 12.14
C SER A 38 -9.28 9.35 13.41
N LEU A 39 -10.24 8.54 13.86
CA LEU A 39 -10.85 8.71 15.18
C LEU A 39 -9.86 8.24 16.26
N GLY A 40 -9.59 9.13 17.22
CA GLY A 40 -8.88 8.85 18.45
C GLY A 40 -9.82 8.41 19.56
N MET A 41 -9.35 8.51 20.81
CA MET A 41 -10.20 8.34 21.98
C MET A 41 -11.29 9.43 21.99
N ASP A 42 -12.44 9.12 22.59
CA ASP A 42 -13.55 10.06 22.76
C ASP A 42 -14.10 10.68 21.45
N VAL A 43 -13.96 9.97 20.31
CA VAL A 43 -14.45 10.38 18.98
C VAL A 43 -13.75 11.64 18.45
N GLU A 44 -12.61 12.01 19.01
CA GLU A 44 -11.81 13.13 18.53
C GLU A 44 -11.12 12.78 17.21
N LEU A 45 -11.03 13.75 16.29
CA LEU A 45 -10.24 13.58 15.07
C LEU A 45 -8.76 13.83 15.38
N ASN A 46 -7.93 12.85 15.08
CA ASN A 46 -6.48 12.96 15.22
C ASN A 46 -5.81 12.69 13.86
N THR A 47 -4.76 13.45 13.55
CA THR A 47 -3.97 13.27 12.32
C THR A 47 -2.56 12.84 12.68
N ALA A 48 -2.15 11.68 12.17
CA ALA A 48 -0.86 11.10 12.51
C ALA A 48 -0.19 10.42 11.31
N ASP A 49 1.09 10.13 11.52
CA ASP A 49 1.98 9.47 10.59
C ASP A 49 2.23 8.03 11.07
N GLY A 50 2.19 7.05 10.17
CA GLY A 50 2.53 5.67 10.51
C GLY A 50 2.21 4.64 9.43
N THR A 51 3.09 3.66 9.28
CA THR A 51 2.81 2.42 8.52
C THR A 51 1.68 1.60 9.17
N SER A 52 1.40 1.85 10.45
CA SER A 52 0.21 1.37 11.18
C SER A 52 -1.10 1.84 10.55
N PHE A 53 -1.12 2.95 9.80
CA PHE A 53 -2.28 3.40 9.03
C PHE A 53 -2.30 2.82 7.61
N SER A 54 -1.12 2.63 7.00
CA SER A 54 -0.99 2.01 5.68
C SER A 54 -1.44 0.55 5.65
N SER A 55 -1.11 -0.20 6.71
CA SER A 55 -1.46 -1.62 6.84
C SER A 55 -2.98 -1.89 6.82
N PRO A 56 -3.82 -1.22 7.65
CA PRO A 56 -5.26 -1.39 7.61
C PRO A 56 -5.90 -0.88 6.31
N ILE A 57 -5.32 0.10 5.62
CA ILE A 57 -5.79 0.49 4.27
C ILE A 57 -5.63 -0.67 3.29
N VAL A 58 -4.47 -1.32 3.25
CA VAL A 58 -4.26 -2.51 2.39
C VAL A 58 -5.15 -3.66 2.82
N ALA A 59 -5.38 -3.85 4.12
CA ALA A 59 -6.32 -4.84 4.63
C ALA A 59 -7.77 -4.56 4.18
N GLY A 60 -8.19 -3.29 4.17
CA GLY A 60 -9.49 -2.88 3.64
C GLY A 60 -9.65 -3.16 2.15
N VAL A 61 -8.61 -2.92 1.36
CA VAL A 61 -8.59 -3.31 -0.07
C VAL A 61 -8.69 -4.83 -0.22
N ALA A 62 -7.98 -5.59 0.61
CA ALA A 62 -8.04 -7.04 0.61
C ALA A 62 -9.45 -7.56 0.96
N ALA A 63 -10.09 -6.95 1.97
CA ALA A 63 -11.46 -7.27 2.37
C ALA A 63 -12.46 -6.96 1.25
N LEU A 64 -12.36 -5.80 0.61
CA LEU A 64 -13.20 -5.41 -0.53
C LEU A 64 -13.07 -6.42 -1.69
N VAL A 65 -11.86 -6.88 -2.01
CA VAL A 65 -11.66 -7.90 -3.04
C VAL A 65 -12.31 -9.23 -2.65
N LEU A 66 -12.17 -9.66 -1.39
CA LEU A 66 -12.78 -10.91 -0.91
C LEU A 66 -14.30 -10.84 -0.79
N GLU A 67 -14.88 -9.66 -0.61
CA GLU A 67 -16.33 -9.47 -0.62
C GLU A 67 -16.93 -9.82 -1.98
N TYR A 68 -16.31 -9.37 -3.07
CA TYR A 68 -16.77 -9.67 -4.44
C TYR A 68 -16.28 -11.03 -4.94
N TYR A 69 -15.11 -11.49 -4.50
CA TYR A 69 -14.46 -12.71 -4.97
C TYR A 69 -14.05 -13.62 -3.79
N PRO A 70 -15.03 -14.17 -3.04
CA PRO A 70 -14.78 -14.89 -1.78
C PRO A 70 -13.96 -16.18 -1.96
N ASN A 71 -13.98 -16.74 -3.16
CA ASN A 71 -13.29 -17.98 -3.52
C ASN A 71 -11.81 -17.76 -3.87
N LEU A 72 -11.27 -16.53 -3.80
CA LEU A 72 -9.84 -16.32 -3.97
C LEU A 72 -9.06 -16.88 -2.78
N SER A 73 -8.00 -17.62 -3.06
CA SER A 73 -7.06 -18.06 -2.03
C SER A 73 -6.23 -16.88 -1.51
N ALA A 74 -5.64 -17.01 -0.32
CA ALA A 74 -4.75 -15.97 0.22
C ALA A 74 -3.55 -15.66 -0.71
N LYS A 75 -3.09 -16.65 -1.48
CA LYS A 75 -2.03 -16.47 -2.48
C LYS A 75 -2.52 -15.63 -3.65
N GLN A 76 -3.71 -15.95 -4.19
CA GLN A 76 -4.32 -15.18 -5.28
C GLN A 76 -4.62 -13.75 -4.83
N LEU A 77 -5.16 -13.55 -3.62
CA LEU A 77 -5.43 -12.23 -3.06
C LEU A 77 -4.15 -11.40 -2.93
N LYS A 78 -3.06 -11.99 -2.41
CA LYS A 78 -1.76 -11.31 -2.37
C LYS A 78 -1.31 -10.93 -3.78
N GLN A 79 -1.40 -11.84 -4.74
CA GLN A 79 -1.01 -11.57 -6.12
C GLN A 79 -1.81 -10.40 -6.71
N VAL A 80 -3.13 -10.39 -6.54
CA VAL A 80 -4.04 -9.33 -6.99
C VAL A 80 -3.58 -7.96 -6.46
N ILE A 81 -3.36 -7.86 -5.14
CA ILE A 81 -2.94 -6.59 -4.49
C ILE A 81 -1.59 -6.11 -5.02
N LEU A 82 -0.63 -7.01 -5.24
CA LEU A 82 0.68 -6.62 -5.73
C LEU A 82 0.67 -6.23 -7.21
N GLN A 83 -0.07 -6.97 -8.04
CA GLN A 83 -0.17 -6.68 -9.48
C GLN A 83 -1.02 -5.45 -9.78
N SER A 84 -1.96 -5.10 -8.88
CA SER A 84 -2.80 -3.92 -9.06
C SER A 84 -2.14 -2.61 -8.64
N ALA A 85 -1.05 -2.66 -7.86
CA ALA A 85 -0.36 -1.47 -7.37
C ALA A 85 -0.01 -0.51 -8.52
N THR A 86 -0.22 0.79 -8.30
CA THR A 86 0.07 1.84 -9.30
C THR A 86 1.52 2.25 -9.18
N PRO A 87 2.38 1.96 -10.18
CA PRO A 87 3.79 2.32 -10.14
C PRO A 87 3.96 3.84 -10.10
N VAL A 88 4.98 4.31 -9.38
CA VAL A 88 5.34 5.73 -9.32
C VAL A 88 6.84 5.88 -9.56
N THR A 89 7.22 6.75 -10.50
CA THR A 89 8.62 6.93 -10.91
C THR A 89 9.26 8.23 -10.40
N THR A 90 8.49 9.06 -9.69
CA THR A 90 8.96 10.31 -9.09
C THR A 90 10.19 10.08 -8.21
N GLU A 91 11.16 10.99 -8.28
CA GLU A 91 12.30 10.97 -7.37
C GLU A 91 11.87 11.42 -5.97
N VAL A 92 12.18 10.60 -4.97
CA VAL A 92 11.81 10.80 -3.58
C VAL A 92 13.03 10.72 -2.69
N ILE A 93 12.98 11.43 -1.58
CA ILE A 93 14.00 11.31 -0.53
C ILE A 93 13.88 9.90 0.06
N ILE A 94 15.02 9.21 0.17
CA ILE A 94 15.08 7.90 0.84
C ILE A 94 14.61 8.08 2.29
N PRO A 95 13.66 7.27 2.79
CA PRO A 95 13.25 7.35 4.19
C PRO A 95 14.45 7.28 5.15
N GLY A 96 14.51 8.21 6.12
CA GLY A 96 15.62 8.37 7.06
C GLY A 96 16.92 8.95 6.48
N GLY A 97 16.95 9.30 5.18
CA GLY A 97 18.14 9.78 4.48
C GLY A 97 18.01 11.19 3.90
N LYS A 98 18.98 11.57 3.07
CA LYS A 98 19.01 12.85 2.33
C LYS A 98 19.12 12.68 0.81
N ASN A 99 19.50 11.48 0.36
CA ASN A 99 19.65 11.17 -1.06
C ASN A 99 18.29 10.89 -1.68
N LYS A 100 18.17 11.12 -2.99
CA LYS A 100 16.96 10.83 -3.76
C LYS A 100 17.11 9.55 -4.57
N VAL A 101 16.01 8.84 -4.75
CA VAL A 101 15.88 7.68 -5.63
C VAL A 101 14.49 7.68 -6.27
N ALA A 102 14.32 6.99 -7.40
CA ALA A 102 12.98 6.78 -7.96
C ALA A 102 12.12 5.96 -6.97
N PHE A 103 10.89 6.41 -6.70
CA PHE A 103 9.98 5.77 -5.74
C PHE A 103 9.76 4.29 -6.04
N ASN A 104 9.70 3.91 -7.32
CA ASN A 104 9.53 2.53 -7.73
C ASN A 104 10.66 1.59 -7.26
N THR A 105 11.80 2.12 -6.81
CA THR A 105 12.90 1.33 -6.23
C THR A 105 12.67 0.96 -4.77
N LEU A 106 11.72 1.62 -4.08
CA LEU A 106 11.49 1.47 -2.64
C LEU A 106 10.64 0.26 -2.24
N SER A 107 10.01 -0.45 -3.18
CA SER A 107 9.22 -1.66 -2.90
C SER A 107 9.25 -2.65 -4.07
N LYS A 108 8.79 -3.88 -3.84
CA LYS A 108 8.67 -4.92 -4.89
C LYS A 108 7.82 -4.44 -6.07
N THR A 109 6.62 -3.95 -5.76
CA THR A 109 5.69 -3.42 -6.77
C THR A 109 6.16 -2.10 -7.35
N GLY A 110 6.95 -1.33 -6.60
CA GLY A 110 7.36 0.01 -6.97
C GLY A 110 6.18 0.99 -7.02
N GLY A 111 5.11 0.71 -6.29
CA GLY A 111 3.85 1.42 -6.42
C GLY A 111 3.03 1.50 -5.14
N ILE A 112 1.93 2.22 -5.27
CA ILE A 112 0.94 2.45 -4.22
C ILE A 112 -0.28 1.56 -4.47
N VAL A 113 -0.88 1.01 -3.42
CA VAL A 113 -2.07 0.15 -3.50
C VAL A 113 -3.18 0.80 -4.32
N ASN A 114 -3.88 0.01 -5.14
CA ASN A 114 -4.99 0.49 -5.98
C ASN A 114 -6.17 -0.48 -5.90
N ALA A 115 -7.26 -0.03 -5.28
CA ALA A 115 -8.46 -0.83 -5.07
C ALA A 115 -9.21 -1.14 -6.38
N TYR A 116 -9.33 -0.15 -7.27
CA TYR A 116 -10.05 -0.30 -8.53
C TYR A 116 -9.38 -1.34 -9.44
N LYS A 117 -8.05 -1.22 -9.64
CA LYS A 117 -7.29 -2.21 -10.41
C LYS A 117 -7.29 -3.59 -9.74
N ALA A 118 -7.35 -3.65 -8.40
CA ALA A 118 -7.43 -4.92 -7.69
C ALA A 118 -8.72 -5.67 -8.04
N LEU A 119 -9.86 -4.98 -8.07
CA LEU A 119 -11.14 -5.56 -8.49
C LEU A 119 -11.13 -5.98 -9.97
N GLN A 120 -10.51 -5.17 -10.86
CA GLN A 120 -10.37 -5.53 -12.27
C GLN A 120 -9.55 -6.81 -12.47
N ILE A 121 -8.41 -6.94 -11.78
CA ILE A 121 -7.57 -8.15 -11.87
C ILE A 121 -8.31 -9.33 -11.24
N ALA A 122 -8.94 -9.16 -10.08
CA ALA A 122 -9.69 -10.23 -9.40
C ALA A 122 -10.82 -10.79 -10.28
N ALA A 123 -11.50 -9.94 -11.07
CA ALA A 123 -12.53 -10.33 -12.03
C ALA A 123 -12.04 -11.34 -13.08
N THR A 124 -10.74 -11.35 -13.37
CA THR A 124 -10.15 -12.25 -14.38
C THR A 124 -9.72 -13.61 -13.82
N LEU A 125 -9.75 -13.78 -12.50
CA LEU A 125 -9.26 -14.99 -11.84
C LEU A 125 -10.39 -15.95 -11.49
N LYS A 126 -10.12 -17.24 -11.64
CA LYS A 126 -10.96 -18.29 -11.05
C LYS A 126 -10.47 -18.59 -9.64
N GLY A 127 -11.36 -18.48 -8.66
CA GLY A 127 -11.04 -18.77 -7.26
C GLY A 127 -10.55 -20.21 -7.04
N GLU A 128 -9.50 -20.36 -6.25
CA GLU A 128 -8.89 -21.65 -5.88
C GLU A 128 -9.03 -21.98 -4.38
N ARG A 129 -9.81 -21.20 -3.64
CA ARG A 129 -10.10 -21.48 -2.23
C ARG A 129 -10.98 -22.73 -2.15
N LYS A 130 -10.43 -23.77 -1.54
CA LYS A 130 -11.16 -24.99 -1.20
C LYS A 130 -12.09 -24.77 -0.01
#